data_AF-A0A0J7K3T2-F1
#
_entry.id   AF-A0A0J7K3T2-F1
#
_cell.length_a   1.000
_cell.length_b   1.000
_cell.length_c   1.000
_cell.angle_alpha   90.00
_cell.angle_beta   90.00
_cell.angle_gamma   90.00
#
_symmetry.space_group_name_H-M   'P 1'
#
loop_
_entity.id
_entity.type
_entity.pdbx_description
1 polymer ?
#
loop_
_entity_poly.entity_id
_entity_poly.type
_entity_poly.pdbx_seq_one_letter_code
_entity_poly.pdbx_strand_id
1 'polypeptide(L)'
;MNVDEDAAVLDVGRPDNHVCPVCLRSFTSRIGLGLHKKKQHPVEYNEEINIVRVKPRWSEEEIRILAMDEAQAPPRTMSINIYLWERRDEFISLESIKGVRRKQSYKDLVTTYRDQLLAEKVDESLERQCSVPVVPTETPLSGSEAAMNWLMAKVDDIIPEMNGGK
;
A
#
# COMPACT_ATOMS: atom_id res chain seq x y z
N MET A 1 63.30 -27.25 -51.41
CA MET A 1 63.69 -26.55 -50.17
C MET A 1 62.46 -25.79 -49.73
N ASN A 2 61.78 -26.32 -48.70
CA ASN A 2 60.65 -25.66 -48.06
C ASN A 2 61.22 -24.56 -47.16
N VAL A 3 60.73 -23.34 -47.31
CA VAL A 3 60.87 -22.29 -46.29
C VAL A 3 59.48 -21.70 -46.14
N ASP A 4 58.84 -22.12 -45.06
CA ASP A 4 57.61 -21.55 -44.52
C ASP A 4 57.88 -20.09 -44.13
N GLU A 5 57.24 -19.14 -44.83
CA GLU A 5 57.08 -17.77 -44.33
C GLU A 5 55.71 -17.68 -43.64
N ASP A 6 55.72 -17.95 -42.34
CA ASP A 6 54.67 -17.64 -41.38
C ASP A 6 54.38 -16.14 -41.41
N ALA A 7 53.45 -15.73 -42.27
CA ALA A 7 52.80 -14.43 -42.19
C ALA A 7 51.92 -14.41 -40.93
N ALA A 8 52.52 -13.99 -39.82
CA ALA A 8 51.85 -13.70 -38.57
C ALA A 8 50.63 -12.81 -38.83
N VAL A 9 49.45 -13.40 -38.62
CA VAL A 9 48.18 -12.70 -38.54
C VAL A 9 48.33 -11.66 -37.42
N LEU A 10 48.52 -10.40 -37.81
CA LEU A 10 48.35 -9.28 -36.89
C LEU A 10 46.88 -9.24 -36.53
N ASP A 11 46.53 -9.88 -35.42
CA ASP A 11 45.30 -9.65 -34.69
C ASP A 11 45.26 -8.16 -34.33
N VAL A 12 44.62 -7.36 -35.18
CA VAL A 12 44.27 -5.98 -34.87
C VAL A 12 43.11 -6.03 -33.87
N GLY A 13 43.44 -6.49 -32.66
CA GLY A 13 42.65 -6.32 -31.48
C GLY A 13 42.44 -4.82 -31.28
N ARG A 14 41.20 -4.40 -31.47
CA ARG A 14 40.70 -3.04 -31.25
C ARG A 14 41.33 -2.42 -29.99
N PRO A 15 41.95 -1.22 -30.06
CA PRO A 15 42.63 -0.61 -28.91
C PRO A 15 41.59 0.07 -28.01
N ASP A 16 40.71 -0.71 -27.41
CA ASP A 16 39.90 -0.27 -26.29
C ASP A 16 40.81 -0.29 -25.05
N ASN A 17 41.80 0.62 -25.02
CA ASN A 17 42.79 0.73 -23.96
C ASN A 17 42.07 1.08 -22.65
N HIS A 18 41.75 0.06 -21.84
CA HIS A 18 41.15 0.23 -20.53
C HIS A 18 42.23 0.70 -19.56
N VAL A 19 42.53 2.00 -19.62
CA VAL A 19 43.58 2.63 -18.82
C VAL A 19 42.95 3.38 -17.64
N CYS A 20 43.58 3.26 -16.47
CA CYS A 20 43.17 4.02 -15.30
C CYS A 20 43.57 5.49 -15.46
N PRO A 21 42.65 6.46 -15.38
CA PRO A 21 42.98 7.88 -15.52
C PRO A 21 43.80 8.43 -14.34
N VAL A 22 43.80 7.74 -13.19
CA VAL A 22 44.49 8.20 -11.96
C VAL A 22 45.94 7.70 -11.91
N CYS A 23 46.18 6.41 -12.19
CA CYS A 23 47.52 5.81 -12.12
C CYS A 23 48.08 5.30 -13.45
N LEU A 24 47.35 5.51 -14.55
CA LEU A 24 47.75 5.18 -15.93
C LEU A 24 48.07 3.70 -16.19
N ARG A 25 47.71 2.79 -15.28
CA ARG A 25 47.82 1.34 -15.52
C ARG A 25 46.85 0.91 -16.61
N SER A 26 47.33 0.09 -17.54
CA SER A 26 46.51 -0.55 -18.57
C SER A 26 45.93 -1.87 -18.05
N PHE A 27 44.72 -2.19 -18.50
CA PHE A 27 44.01 -3.42 -18.17
C PHE A 27 43.52 -4.10 -19.44
N THR A 28 43.45 -5.43 -19.40
CA THR A 28 42.94 -6.25 -20.51
C THR A 28 41.41 -6.22 -20.64
N SER A 29 40.70 -5.67 -19.65
CA SER A 29 39.23 -5.57 -19.68
C SER A 29 38.69 -4.38 -18.88
N ARG A 30 37.51 -3.89 -19.30
CA ARG A 30 36.74 -2.85 -18.59
C ARG A 30 36.41 -3.24 -17.15
N ILE A 31 36.12 -4.51 -16.92
CA ILE A 31 35.83 -5.05 -15.58
C ILE A 31 37.07 -4.96 -14.70
N GLY A 32 38.25 -5.35 -15.23
CA GLY A 32 39.53 -5.23 -14.53
C GLY A 32 39.85 -3.78 -14.13
N LEU A 33 39.64 -2.84 -15.05
CA LEU A 33 39.76 -1.41 -14.76
C LEU A 33 38.79 -0.95 -13.65
N GLY A 34 37.52 -1.36 -13.71
CA GLY A 34 36.52 -1.01 -12.70
C GLY A 34 36.86 -1.54 -11.30
N LEU A 35 37.29 -2.80 -11.21
CA LEU A 35 37.74 -3.39 -9.94
C LEU A 35 39.01 -2.72 -9.41
N HIS A 36 39.94 -2.37 -10.28
CA HIS A 36 41.13 -1.62 -9.92
C HIS A 36 40.77 -0.24 -9.35
N LYS A 37 39.93 0.54 -10.04
CA LYS A 37 39.46 1.85 -9.53
C LYS A 37 38.80 1.71 -8.16
N LYS A 38 37.86 0.77 -8.01
CA LYS A 38 37.19 0.52 -6.73
C LYS A 38 38.15 0.19 -5.57
N LYS A 39 39.27 -0.50 -5.85
CA LYS A 39 40.24 -0.92 -4.83
C LYS A 39 41.33 0.12 -4.55
N GLN A 40 41.84 0.79 -5.58
CA GLN A 40 43.04 1.63 -5.51
C GLN A 40 42.71 3.13 -5.54
N HIS A 41 41.55 3.50 -6.08
CA HIS A 41 41.09 4.88 -6.25
C HIS A 41 39.63 5.00 -5.75
N PRO A 42 39.35 4.67 -4.47
CA PRO A 42 37.99 4.61 -3.97
C PRO A 42 37.30 5.99 -3.94
N VAL A 43 38.06 7.07 -3.78
CA VAL A 43 37.53 8.44 -3.75
C VAL A 43 37.04 8.81 -5.16
N GLU A 44 37.93 8.72 -6.14
CA GLU A 44 37.65 9.04 -7.54
C GLU A 44 36.58 8.11 -8.12
N TYR A 45 36.60 6.82 -7.76
CA TYR A 45 35.57 5.87 -8.14
C TYR A 45 34.19 6.27 -7.60
N ASN A 46 34.10 6.74 -6.36
CA ASN A 46 32.84 7.19 -5.78
C ASN A 46 32.35 8.50 -6.40
N GLU A 47 33.25 9.42 -6.74
CA GLU A 47 32.94 10.68 -7.44
C GLU A 47 32.45 10.43 -8.89
N GLU A 48 33.03 9.43 -9.57
CA GLU A 48 32.60 9.03 -10.91
C GLU A 48 31.21 8.39 -10.94
N ILE A 49 30.73 7.83 -9.81
CA ILE A 49 29.40 7.22 -9.72
C ILE A 49 28.33 8.31 -9.68
N ASN A 50 27.93 8.76 -10.87
CA ASN A 50 26.75 9.61 -11.04
C ASN A 50 25.49 8.74 -11.21
N ILE A 51 24.87 8.38 -10.07
CA ILE A 51 23.55 7.75 -10.10
C ILE A 51 22.54 8.85 -10.42
N VAL A 52 22.15 8.95 -11.69
CA VAL A 52 20.98 9.73 -12.09
C VAL A 52 19.81 9.23 -11.24
N ARG A 53 19.29 10.11 -10.39
CA ARG A 53 18.14 9.77 -9.53
C ARG A 53 16.96 9.44 -10.44
N VAL A 54 16.71 8.15 -10.64
CA VAL A 54 15.55 7.68 -11.39
C VAL A 54 14.30 8.13 -10.65
N LYS A 55 13.40 8.82 -11.35
CA LYS A 55 12.11 9.26 -10.78
C LYS A 55 11.43 8.05 -10.12
N PRO A 56 10.97 8.14 -8.87
CA PRO A 56 10.28 7.03 -8.22
C PRO A 56 9.11 6.57 -9.07
N ARG A 57 8.96 5.25 -9.26
CA ARG A 57 7.82 4.68 -10.00
C ARG A 57 6.47 5.09 -9.41
N TRP A 58 6.42 5.24 -8.08
CA TRP A 58 5.27 5.71 -7.33
C TRP A 58 5.46 7.19 -7.01
N SER A 59 4.58 8.02 -7.55
CA SER A 59 4.43 9.39 -7.08
C SER A 59 3.87 9.40 -5.65
N GLU A 60 4.10 10.50 -4.95
CA GLU A 60 3.59 10.66 -3.59
C GLU A 60 2.05 10.63 -3.56
N GLU A 61 1.41 11.15 -4.60
CA GLU A 61 -0.04 11.12 -4.73
C GLU A 61 -0.57 9.69 -4.89
N GLU A 62 0.03 8.87 -5.76
CA GLU A 62 -0.36 7.46 -5.89
C GLU A 62 -0.19 6.69 -4.58
N ILE A 63 0.85 7.00 -3.79
CA ILE A 63 1.06 6.40 -2.45
C ILE A 63 -0.08 6.79 -1.50
N ARG A 64 -0.52 8.06 -1.50
CA ARG A 64 -1.64 8.52 -0.68
C ARG A 64 -2.93 7.81 -1.05
N ILE A 65 -3.25 7.75 -2.34
CA ILE A 65 -4.48 7.07 -2.80
C ILE A 65 -4.41 5.58 -2.41
N LEU A 66 -3.23 4.93 -2.52
CA LEU A 66 -3.07 3.52 -2.14
C LEU A 66 -3.31 3.31 -0.64
N ALA A 67 -2.80 4.22 0.19
CA ALA A 67 -3.00 4.19 1.64
C ALA A 67 -4.47 4.43 2.02
N MET A 68 -5.16 5.34 1.32
CA MET A 68 -6.60 5.57 1.51
C MET A 68 -7.43 4.33 1.18
N ASP A 69 -7.14 3.67 0.05
CA ASP A 69 -7.81 2.42 -0.32
C ASP A 69 -7.58 1.34 0.75
N GLU A 70 -6.35 1.19 1.28
CA GLU A 70 -6.05 0.23 2.34
C GLU A 70 -6.75 0.56 3.67
N ALA A 71 -6.96 1.85 3.96
CA ALA A 71 -7.70 2.28 5.13
C ALA A 71 -9.20 1.96 5.02
N GLN A 72 -9.77 2.06 3.81
CA GLN A 72 -11.16 1.72 3.52
C GLN A 72 -11.41 0.22 3.32
N ALA A 73 -10.33 -0.58 3.27
CA ALA A 73 -10.45 -2.02 3.05
C ALA A 73 -11.38 -2.68 4.09
N PRO A 74 -12.32 -3.54 3.65
CA PRO A 74 -13.21 -4.23 4.57
C PRO A 74 -12.45 -5.02 5.65
N PRO A 75 -12.97 -5.11 6.89
CA PRO A 75 -12.29 -5.77 8.01
C PRO A 75 -12.05 -7.28 7.80
N ARG A 76 -12.74 -7.91 6.83
CA ARG A 76 -12.56 -9.32 6.45
C ARG A 76 -11.70 -9.52 5.20
N THR A 77 -11.00 -8.47 4.74
CA THR A 77 -10.11 -8.57 3.58
C THR A 77 -8.91 -9.46 3.90
N MET A 78 -8.90 -10.68 3.35
CA MET A 78 -7.84 -11.67 3.63
C MET A 78 -6.51 -11.32 2.98
N SER A 79 -6.53 -10.77 1.77
CA SER A 79 -5.32 -10.40 1.02
C SER A 79 -5.40 -8.95 0.57
N ILE A 80 -4.89 -8.07 1.42
CA ILE A 80 -4.87 -6.62 1.15
C ILE A 80 -4.06 -6.26 -0.09
N ASN A 81 -3.00 -7.02 -0.42
CA ASN A 81 -2.23 -6.78 -1.64
C ASN A 81 -3.08 -7.03 -2.89
N ILE A 82 -3.92 -8.07 -2.86
CA ILE A 82 -4.81 -8.40 -3.97
C ILE A 82 -5.92 -7.34 -4.05
N TYR A 83 -6.53 -7.01 -2.91
CA TYR A 83 -7.55 -5.96 -2.83
C TYR A 83 -7.09 -4.62 -3.43
N LEU A 84 -5.86 -4.21 -3.12
CA LEU A 84 -5.28 -2.98 -3.66
C LEU A 84 -4.92 -3.10 -5.13
N TRP A 85 -4.48 -4.28 -5.57
CA TRP A 85 -4.13 -4.54 -6.96
C TRP A 85 -5.36 -4.52 -7.87
N GLU A 86 -6.47 -5.15 -7.46
CA GLU A 86 -7.73 -5.20 -8.21
C GLU A 86 -8.37 -3.82 -8.42
N ARG A 87 -8.07 -2.84 -7.54
CA ARG A 87 -8.55 -1.45 -7.64
C ARG A 87 -7.65 -0.54 -8.47
N ARG A 88 -6.54 -1.05 -9.01
CA ARG A 88 -5.52 -0.27 -9.71
C ARG A 88 -5.39 -0.68 -11.17
N ASP A 89 -4.73 0.19 -11.93
CA ASP A 89 -4.48 0.02 -13.35
C ASP A 89 -3.50 -1.13 -13.64
N GLU A 90 -3.61 -1.73 -14.83
CA GLU A 90 -2.95 -2.99 -15.22
C GLU A 90 -1.41 -2.94 -15.18
N PHE A 91 -0.80 -1.75 -15.19
CA PHE A 91 0.66 -1.61 -15.19
C PHE A 91 1.34 -1.78 -13.82
N ILE A 92 0.56 -1.86 -12.72
CA ILE A 92 1.12 -2.01 -11.37
C ILE A 92 1.18 -3.49 -10.99
N SER A 93 2.37 -4.00 -10.69
CA SER A 93 2.53 -5.37 -10.21
C SER A 93 2.29 -5.51 -8.71
N LEU A 94 1.84 -6.70 -8.27
CA LEU A 94 1.72 -7.05 -6.84
C LEU A 94 3.02 -6.84 -6.06
N GLU A 95 4.17 -7.13 -6.67
CA GLU A 95 5.48 -6.96 -6.02
C GLU A 95 5.81 -5.47 -5.81
N SER A 96 5.40 -4.61 -6.76
CA SER A 96 5.51 -3.16 -6.61
C SER A 96 4.68 -2.64 -5.44
N ILE A 97 3.44 -3.13 -5.29
CA ILE A 97 2.55 -2.80 -4.18
C ILE A 97 3.15 -3.24 -2.84
N LYS A 98 3.62 -4.49 -2.75
CA LYS A 98 4.31 -4.99 -1.54
C LYS A 98 5.50 -4.11 -1.16
N GLY A 99 6.26 -3.64 -2.15
CA GLY A 99 7.39 -2.75 -1.95
C GLY A 99 7.00 -1.42 -1.30
N VAL A 100 5.86 -0.83 -1.70
CA VAL A 100 5.30 0.37 -1.06
C VAL A 100 4.84 0.06 0.37
N ARG A 101 4.05 -1.00 0.55
CA ARG A 101 3.47 -1.37 1.84
C ARG A 101 4.47 -1.76 2.92
N ARG A 102 5.67 -2.18 2.51
CA ARG A 102 6.77 -2.48 3.45
C ARG A 102 7.29 -1.23 4.16
N LYS A 103 7.19 -0.05 3.54
CA LYS A 103 7.73 1.20 4.06
C LYS A 103 6.94 1.67 5.29
N GLN A 104 7.64 2.18 6.31
CA GLN A 104 6.99 2.69 7.51
C GLN A 104 6.13 3.92 7.22
N SER A 105 6.65 4.86 6.42
CA SER A 105 5.93 6.07 6.00
C SER A 105 4.56 5.76 5.38
N TYR A 106 4.44 4.65 4.65
CA TYR A 106 3.17 4.21 4.10
C TYR A 106 2.21 3.71 5.19
N LYS A 107 2.70 2.91 6.14
CA LYS A 107 1.88 2.41 7.25
C LYS A 107 1.35 3.55 8.12
N ASP A 108 2.17 4.58 8.34
CA ASP A 108 1.78 5.77 9.08
C ASP A 108 0.63 6.53 8.38
N LEU A 109 0.69 6.64 7.04
CA LEU A 109 -0.41 7.18 6.23
C LEU A 109 -1.69 6.35 6.39
N VAL A 110 -1.59 5.01 6.29
CA VAL A 110 -2.75 4.12 6.44
C VAL A 110 -3.40 4.28 7.82
N THR A 111 -2.60 4.34 8.89
CA THR A 111 -3.12 4.56 10.25
C THR A 111 -3.83 5.91 10.34
N THR A 112 -3.20 6.97 9.83
CA THR A 112 -3.79 8.32 9.81
C THR A 112 -5.16 8.33 9.13
N TYR A 113 -5.28 7.69 7.96
CA TYR A 113 -6.56 7.61 7.26
C TYR A 113 -7.59 6.73 7.97
N ARG A 114 -7.18 5.65 8.64
CA ARG A 114 -8.09 4.84 9.47
C ARG A 114 -8.64 5.65 10.65
N ASP A 115 -7.78 6.40 11.32
CA ASP A 115 -8.17 7.25 12.46
C ASP A 115 -9.14 8.35 12.00
N GLN A 116 -8.90 8.97 10.85
CA GLN A 116 -9.82 9.94 10.24
C GLN A 116 -11.20 9.32 9.95
N LEU A 117 -11.25 8.13 9.34
CA LEU A 117 -12.51 7.43 9.06
C LEU A 117 -13.26 7.02 10.33
N LEU A 118 -12.54 6.75 11.42
CA LEU A 118 -13.16 6.46 12.72
C LEU A 118 -13.74 7.73 13.35
N ALA A 119 -13.01 8.84 13.30
CA ALA A 119 -13.48 10.13 13.81
C ALA A 119 -14.76 10.58 13.07
N GLU A 120 -14.78 10.50 11.74
CA GLU A 120 -15.95 10.86 10.92
C GLU A 120 -17.20 10.05 11.29
N LYS A 121 -17.05 8.74 11.54
CA LYS A 121 -18.18 7.88 11.97
C LYS A 121 -18.70 8.22 13.35
N VAL A 122 -17.84 8.69 14.25
CA VAL A 122 -18.25 9.14 15.59
C VAL A 122 -19.08 10.41 15.46
N ASP A 123 -18.59 11.39 14.71
CA ASP A 123 -19.33 12.64 14.46
C ASP A 123 -20.68 12.38 13.79
N GLU A 124 -20.73 11.53 12.77
CA GLU A 124 -21.98 11.13 12.10
C GLU A 124 -22.97 10.43 13.05
N SER A 125 -22.45 9.66 14.01
CA SER A 125 -23.28 9.00 15.03
C SER A 125 -23.84 10.00 16.04
N LEU A 126 -23.08 11.03 16.41
CA LEU A 126 -23.51 12.11 17.30
C LEU A 126 -24.56 13.00 16.63
N GLU A 127 -24.35 13.37 15.37
CA GLU A 127 -25.30 14.18 14.59
C GLU A 127 -26.65 13.46 14.43
N ARG A 128 -26.63 12.15 14.17
CA ARG A 128 -27.85 11.31 14.14
C ARG A 128 -28.56 11.26 15.48
N GLN A 129 -27.82 11.20 16.59
CA GLN A 129 -28.41 11.15 17.94
C GLN A 129 -29.01 12.49 18.39
N CYS A 130 -28.54 13.63 17.87
CA CYS A 130 -29.12 14.94 18.18
C CYS A 130 -30.33 15.32 17.30
N SER A 131 -30.51 14.63 16.15
CA SER A 131 -31.58 14.92 15.18
C SER A 131 -32.85 14.09 15.39
N VAL A 132 -32.91 13.27 16.45
CA VAL A 132 -34.15 12.56 16.80
C VAL A 132 -35.19 13.60 17.21
N PRO A 133 -36.34 13.72 16.51
CA PRO A 133 -37.43 14.54 17.01
C PRO A 133 -37.79 13.99 18.38
N VAL A 134 -37.76 14.83 19.41
CA VAL A 134 -38.43 14.53 20.67
C VAL A 134 -39.92 14.45 20.35
N VAL A 135 -40.36 13.28 19.89
CA VAL A 135 -41.78 12.93 19.88
C VAL A 135 -42.13 12.85 21.36
N PRO A 136 -43.09 13.67 21.86
CA PRO A 136 -43.62 13.50 23.20
C PRO A 136 -44.26 12.12 23.25
N THR A 137 -43.48 11.13 23.69
CA THR A 137 -44.02 9.80 23.95
C THR A 137 -44.54 9.91 25.36
N GLU A 138 -45.83 10.25 25.43
CA GLU A 138 -46.68 10.25 26.62
C GLU A 138 -46.58 8.86 27.28
N THR A 139 -45.46 8.58 27.95
CA THR A 139 -45.29 7.35 28.72
C THR A 139 -46.02 7.64 30.02
N PRO A 140 -47.21 7.07 30.25
CA PRO A 140 -48.01 7.43 31.40
C PRO A 140 -47.22 7.03 32.65
N LEU A 141 -47.10 7.95 33.60
CA LEU A 141 -46.44 7.72 34.88
C LEU A 141 -46.93 6.41 35.50
N SER A 142 -45.95 5.58 35.87
CA SER A 142 -46.14 4.27 36.51
C SER A 142 -47.06 4.42 37.72
N GLY A 143 -48.19 3.71 37.71
CA GLY A 143 -49.21 3.74 38.77
C GLY A 143 -50.51 4.48 38.42
N SER A 144 -50.60 5.10 37.25
CA SER A 144 -51.88 5.66 36.76
C SER A 144 -52.82 4.58 36.24
N GLU A 145 -54.12 4.80 36.37
CA GLU A 145 -55.19 3.93 35.83
C GLU A 145 -55.03 3.70 34.31
N ALA A 146 -54.49 4.68 33.60
CA ALA A 146 -54.14 4.58 32.19
C ALA A 146 -53.07 3.51 31.88
N ALA A 147 -52.10 3.31 32.78
CA ALA A 147 -51.07 2.27 32.63
C ALA A 147 -51.64 0.86 32.83
N MET A 148 -52.60 0.71 33.75
CA MET A 148 -53.30 -0.57 33.97
C MET A 148 -54.20 -0.92 32.78
N ASN A 149 -54.92 0.05 32.22
CA ASN A 149 -55.76 -0.15 31.02
C ASN A 149 -54.92 -0.51 29.78
N TRP A 150 -53.73 0.09 29.63
CA TRP A 150 -52.81 -0.24 28.53
C TRP A 150 -52.25 -1.67 28.64
N LEU A 151 -51.95 -2.14 29.85
CA LEU A 151 -51.49 -3.51 30.10
C LEU A 151 -52.58 -4.55 29.83
N MET A 152 -53.82 -4.28 30.26
CA MET A 152 -54.96 -5.18 30.05
C MET A 152 -55.30 -5.33 28.56
N ALA A 153 -55.32 -4.22 27.80
CA ALA A 153 -55.60 -4.24 26.37
C ALA A 153 -54.57 -5.05 25.53
N LYS A 154 -53.39 -5.33 26.10
CA LYS A 154 -52.30 -6.06 25.41
C LYS A 154 -52.25 -7.54 25.76
N VAL A 155 -52.97 -7.96 26.79
CA VAL A 155 -53.08 -9.36 27.21
C VAL A 155 -54.09 -10.13 26.35
N ASP A 156 -55.09 -9.44 25.78
CA ASP A 156 -56.11 -10.05 24.91
C ASP A 156 -55.55 -10.52 23.55
N ASP A 157 -54.39 -10.01 23.11
CA ASP A 157 -53.73 -10.41 21.86
C ASP A 157 -52.88 -11.70 21.98
N ILE A 158 -52.72 -12.27 23.18
CA ILE A 158 -51.73 -13.36 23.45
C ILE A 158 -52.38 -14.75 23.56
N ILE A 159 -53.71 -14.88 23.58
CA ILE A 159 -54.37 -16.20 23.66
C ILE A 159 -55.04 -16.54 22.31
N PRO A 160 -54.45 -17.39 21.45
CA PRO A 160 -55.19 -17.96 20.34
C PRO A 160 -56.26 -18.90 20.90
N GLU A 161 -57.53 -18.60 20.59
CA GLU A 161 -58.65 -19.52 20.75
C GLU A 161 -58.34 -20.87 20.07
N MET A 162 -57.93 -21.86 20.84
CA MET A 162 -58.04 -23.25 20.43
C MET A 162 -59.40 -23.77 20.88
N ASN A 163 -60.45 -23.56 20.07
CA ASN A 163 -61.67 -24.36 20.16
C ASN A 163 -62.47 -24.36 18.85
N GLY A 164 -62.62 -25.55 18.28
CA GLY A 164 -63.56 -25.89 17.22
C GLY A 164 -63.03 -27.12 16.49
N GLY A 165 -63.69 -28.28 16.50
CA GLY A 165 -64.98 -28.70 17.00
C GLY A 165 -65.12 -30.19 16.68
N LYS A 166 -66.15 -30.80 17.25
CA LYS A 166 -66.54 -32.22 17.17
C LYS A 166 -66.49 -32.85 15.79
#